data_AF-A0A3C0S1D5-F1
#
_entry.id   AF-A0A3C0S1D5-F1
#
_cell.length_a   1.000
_cell.length_b   1.000
_cell.length_c   1.000
_cell.angle_alpha   90.00
_cell.angle_beta   90.00
_cell.angle_gamma   90.00
#
_symmetry.space_group_name_H-M   'P 1'
#
loop_
_entity.id
_entity.type
_entity.pdbx_description
1 polymer ?
#
loop_
_entity_poly.entity_id
_entity_poly.type
_entity_poly.pdbx_seq_one_letter_code
_entity_poly.pdbx_strand_id
1 'polypeptide(L)'
;MKNLKVLAFTHKHVELKDLGNLVICNEDLESRLINLKHSLDIPEIFYIGTCNRVEFVFYGAHELTHEFIADFMGKLNFCVPQERLQCYLGQVNKYEGM
;
A
#
# COMPACT_ATOMS: atom_id res chain seq x y z
N MET A 1 18.81 -4.16 7.02
CA MET A 1 17.64 -3.48 6.40
C MET A 1 17.03 -4.21 5.21
N LYS A 2 17.52 -5.40 4.78
CA LYS A 2 16.96 -6.17 3.64
C LYS A 2 15.45 -6.46 3.71
N ASN A 3 14.91 -6.58 4.92
CA ASN A 3 13.50 -6.92 5.15
C ASN A 3 12.61 -5.68 5.33
N LEU A 4 13.17 -4.47 5.29
CA LEU A 4 12.39 -3.24 5.29
C LEU A 4 11.92 -2.98 3.86
N LYS A 5 10.62 -2.76 3.72
CA LYS A 5 9.92 -2.61 2.44
C LYS A 5 9.11 -1.33 2.41
N VAL A 6 9.05 -0.71 1.23
CA VAL A 6 8.21 0.45 0.99
C VAL A 6 7.42 0.27 -0.30
N LEU A 7 6.10 0.44 -0.20
CA LEU A 7 5.20 0.61 -1.33
C LEU A 7 4.73 2.07 -1.37
N ALA A 8 5.12 2.80 -2.40
CA ALA A 8 4.85 4.23 -2.50
C ALA A 8 4.07 4.59 -3.77
N PHE A 9 2.88 5.15 -3.56
CA PHE A 9 2.05 5.76 -4.59
C PHE A 9 2.24 7.28 -4.50
N THR A 10 2.66 7.91 -5.59
CA THR A 10 3.01 9.33 -5.60
C THR A 10 2.40 10.03 -6.81
N HIS A 11 2.16 11.33 -6.68
CA HIS A 11 1.61 12.17 -7.77
C HIS A 11 2.46 12.18 -9.06
N LYS A 12 3.70 11.68 -9.01
CA LYS A 12 4.59 11.56 -10.17
C LYS A 12 4.16 10.43 -11.13
N HIS A 13 3.48 9.42 -10.60
CA HIS A 13 3.06 8.23 -11.35
C HIS A 13 1.55 8.05 -11.36
N VAL A 14 0.86 8.49 -10.30
CA VAL A 14 -0.59 8.44 -10.12
C VAL A 14 -1.16 9.86 -10.17
N GLU A 15 -2.24 10.11 -10.91
CA GLU A 15 -2.87 11.43 -10.88
C GLU A 15 -3.35 11.79 -9.45
N LEU A 16 -3.24 13.06 -9.06
CA LEU A 16 -3.64 13.54 -7.72
C LEU A 16 -5.07 13.14 -7.34
N LYS A 17 -6.01 13.25 -8.31
CA LYS A 17 -7.41 12.87 -8.11
C LYS A 17 -7.58 11.39 -7.78
N ASP A 18 -6.70 10.55 -8.32
CA ASP A 18 -6.73 9.10 -8.16
C ASP A 18 -5.98 8.67 -6.90
N LEU A 19 -4.97 9.43 -6.47
CA LEU A 19 -4.28 9.21 -5.21
C LEU A 19 -5.22 9.37 -4.00
N GLY A 20 -6.19 10.27 -4.08
CA GLY A 20 -7.25 10.42 -3.07
C GLY A 20 -8.04 9.13 -2.82
N ASN A 21 -8.16 8.26 -3.84
CA ASN A 21 -8.83 6.96 -3.70
C ASN A 21 -8.02 5.94 -2.89
N LEU A 22 -6.72 6.19 -2.69
CA LEU A 22 -5.81 5.34 -1.92
C LEU A 22 -5.56 5.87 -0.51
N VAL A 23 -6.10 7.06 -0.17
CA VAL A 23 -6.04 7.60 1.18
C VAL A 23 -7.01 6.83 2.08
N ILE A 24 -6.50 6.37 3.21
CA ILE A 24 -7.29 5.72 4.25
C ILE A 24 -7.74 6.78 5.26
N CYS A 25 -9.04 6.82 5.55
CA CYS A 25 -9.59 7.69 6.59
C CYS A 25 -9.08 7.28 7.99
N ASN A 26 -8.92 8.25 8.89
CA ASN A 26 -8.32 8.01 10.21
C ASN A 26 -9.15 7.03 11.06
N GLU A 27 -10.47 7.02 10.88
CA GLU A 27 -11.41 6.18 11.62
C GLU A 27 -11.21 4.69 11.32
N ASP A 28 -10.83 4.35 10.08
CA ASP A 28 -10.65 2.96 9.63
C ASP A 28 -9.17 2.57 9.51
N LEU A 29 -8.24 3.51 9.72
CA LEU A 29 -6.81 3.28 9.47
C LEU A 29 -6.25 2.15 10.33
N GLU A 30 -6.47 2.21 11.64
CA GLU A 30 -5.93 1.22 12.58
C GLU A 30 -6.48 -0.18 12.28
N SER A 31 -7.79 -0.31 12.11
CA SER A 31 -8.45 -1.60 11.87
C SER A 31 -8.00 -2.24 10.54
N ARG A 32 -7.85 -1.44 9.47
CA ARG A 32 -7.35 -1.90 8.17
C ARG A 32 -5.90 -2.33 8.23
N LEU A 33 -5.03 -1.57 8.90
CA LEU A 33 -3.62 -1.95 9.05
C LEU A 33 -3.46 -3.21 9.91
N ILE A 34 -4.21 -3.35 11.00
CA ILE A 34 -4.22 -4.57 11.82
C ILE A 34 -4.68 -5.77 10.99
N ASN A 35 -5.78 -5.65 10.25
CA ASN A 35 -6.27 -6.73 9.39
C ASN A 35 -5.22 -7.14 8.34
N LEU A 36 -4.61 -6.16 7.68
CA LEU A 36 -3.57 -6.38 6.69
C LEU A 36 -2.37 -7.11 7.28
N LYS A 37 -1.90 -6.68 8.47
CA LYS A 37 -0.80 -7.34 9.19
C LYS A 37 -1.07 -8.81 9.43
N HIS A 38 -2.25 -9.13 9.97
CA HIS A 38 -2.61 -10.51 10.27
C HIS A 38 -2.85 -11.35 9.01
N SER A 39 -3.45 -10.75 7.97
CA SER A 39 -3.76 -11.45 6.72
C SER A 39 -2.53 -11.82 5.90
N LEU A 40 -1.46 -11.03 6.00
CA LEU A 40 -0.24 -11.20 5.20
C LEU A 40 1.00 -11.56 6.02
N ASP A 41 0.84 -11.87 7.31
CA ASP A 41 1.96 -12.14 8.21
C ASP A 41 3.05 -11.03 8.16
N ILE A 42 2.60 -9.78 8.36
CA ILE A 42 3.47 -8.60 8.42
C ILE A 42 3.63 -8.20 9.90
N PRO A 43 4.83 -8.35 10.50
CA PRO A 43 5.07 -8.02 11.91
C PRO A 43 4.77 -6.58 12.29
N GLU A 44 5.12 -5.63 11.41
CA GLU A 44 4.93 -4.19 11.63
C GLU A 44 4.75 -3.45 10.32
N ILE A 45 3.89 -2.43 10.36
CA ILE A 45 3.58 -1.55 9.24
C ILE A 45 3.37 -0.13 9.75
N PHE A 46 3.83 0.83 8.96
CA PHE A 46 3.67 2.25 9.14
C PHE A 46 3.08 2.84 7.87
N TYR A 47 2.15 3.76 8.02
CA TYR A 47 1.40 4.37 6.92
C TYR A 47 1.63 5.88 6.87
N ILE A 48 1.84 6.40 5.67
CA ILE A 48 1.99 7.83 5.40
C ILE A 48 0.98 8.21 4.32
N GLY A 49 -0.13 8.81 4.73
CA GLY A 49 -1.13 9.37 3.83
C GLY A 49 -1.08 10.90 3.84
N THR A 50 -0.85 11.51 2.68
CA THR A 50 -0.94 12.96 2.46
C THR A 50 -1.62 13.23 1.11
N CYS A 51 -1.85 14.49 0.75
CA CYS A 51 -2.39 14.84 -0.57
C CYS A 51 -1.49 14.44 -1.75
N ASN A 52 -0.19 14.24 -1.53
CA ASN A 52 0.80 14.05 -2.59
C ASN A 52 1.44 12.66 -2.62
N ARG A 53 1.26 11.87 -1.54
CA ARG A 53 1.78 10.51 -1.41
C ARG A 53 0.90 9.65 -0.50
N VAL A 54 0.79 8.38 -0.85
CA VAL A 54 0.32 7.30 0.01
C VAL A 54 1.44 6.26 0.06
N GLU A 55 2.01 6.02 1.23
CA GLU A 55 3.13 5.10 1.41
C GLU A 55 2.86 4.11 2.54
N PHE A 56 3.24 2.86 2.31
CA PHE A 56 3.24 1.80 3.30
C PHE A 56 4.68 1.33 3.50
N VAL A 57 5.19 1.53 4.71
CA VAL A 57 6.51 1.08 5.14
C VAL A 57 6.31 -0.11 6.06
N PHE A 58 6.88 -1.27 5.75
CA PHE A 58 6.68 -2.47 6.56
C PHE A 58 7.91 -3.36 6.60
N TYR A 59 7.96 -4.21 7.63
CA TYR A 59 9.01 -5.20 7.77
C TYR A 59 8.48 -6.59 7.41
N GLY A 60 9.27 -7.40 6.68
CA GLY A 60 8.92 -8.79 6.41
C GLY A 60 9.84 -9.45 5.37
N ALA A 61 9.78 -10.78 5.26
CA ALA A 61 10.57 -11.57 4.31
C ALA A 61 9.90 -11.75 2.93
N HIS A 62 8.73 -11.14 2.73
CA HIS A 62 7.94 -11.20 1.49
C HIS A 62 8.74 -10.79 0.24
N GLU A 63 8.37 -11.23 -0.96
CA GLU A 63 8.88 -10.60 -2.18
C GLU A 63 7.83 -9.61 -2.69
N LEU A 64 8.23 -8.41 -3.12
CA LEU A 64 7.29 -7.43 -3.69
C LEU A 64 6.87 -7.77 -5.12
N THR A 65 6.41 -9.00 -5.35
CA THR A 65 5.85 -9.46 -6.63
C THR A 65 4.55 -8.72 -6.94
N HIS A 66 4.08 -8.84 -8.18
CA HIS A 66 2.82 -8.21 -8.57
C HIS A 66 1.64 -8.82 -7.80
N GLU A 67 1.64 -10.14 -7.59
CA GLU A 67 0.61 -10.90 -6.88
C GLU A 67 0.54 -10.49 -5.41
N PHE A 68 1.70 -10.36 -4.74
CA PHE A 68 1.76 -9.91 -3.35
C PHE A 68 1.16 -8.51 -3.19
N ILE A 69 1.51 -7.57 -4.08
CA ILE A 69 1.00 -6.20 -3.99
C ILE A 69 -0.49 -6.14 -4.33
N ALA A 70 -0.96 -6.96 -5.28
CA ALA A 70 -2.38 -7.08 -5.59
C ALA A 70 -3.18 -7.56 -4.36
N ASP A 71 -2.70 -8.60 -3.68
CA ASP A 71 -3.33 -9.10 -2.45
C ASP A 71 -3.25 -8.05 -1.33
N PHE A 72 -2.10 -7.39 -1.15
CA PHE A 72 -1.92 -6.28 -0.21
C PHE A 72 -2.94 -5.17 -0.40
N MET A 73 -3.12 -4.69 -1.63
CA MET A 73 -4.11 -3.67 -1.92
C MET A 73 -5.55 -4.18 -1.76
N GLY A 74 -5.80 -5.45 -2.08
CA GLY A 74 -7.10 -6.10 -1.89
C GLY A 74 -7.50 -6.20 -0.41
N LYS A 75 -6.57 -6.60 0.47
CA LYS A 75 -6.79 -6.70 1.93
C LYS A 75 -7.02 -5.35 2.59
N LEU A 76 -6.48 -4.28 2.02
CA LEU A 76 -6.81 -2.94 2.49
C LEU A 76 -8.29 -2.63 2.27
N ASN A 77 -8.99 -3.21 1.28
CA ASN A 77 -10.43 -3.01 1.04
C ASN A 77 -10.79 -1.57 0.64
N PHE A 78 -10.09 -1.01 -0.36
CA PHE A 78 -10.38 0.34 -0.88
C PHE A 78 -11.75 0.39 -1.55
N CYS A 79 -12.44 1.54 -1.42
CA CYS A 79 -13.73 1.78 -2.08
C CYS A 79 -13.51 2.17 -3.55
N VAL A 80 -12.84 1.29 -4.29
CA VAL A 80 -12.41 1.50 -5.67
C VAL A 80 -12.71 0.24 -6.46
N PRO A 81 -13.26 0.34 -7.69
CA PRO A 81 -13.46 -0.82 -8.55
C PRO A 81 -12.14 -1.59 -8.76
N GLN A 82 -12.20 -2.92 -8.79
CA GLN A 82 -11.01 -3.76 -8.96
C GLN A 82 -10.20 -3.39 -10.21
N GLU A 83 -10.87 -3.07 -11.33
CA GLU A 83 -10.21 -2.64 -12.56
C GLU A 83 -9.33 -1.40 -12.36
N ARG A 84 -9.79 -0.43 -11.54
CA ARG A 84 -9.01 0.76 -11.20
C ARG A 84 -7.88 0.43 -10.23
N LEU A 85 -8.08 -0.48 -9.30
CA LEU A 85 -7.04 -0.94 -8.38
C LEU A 85 -5.86 -1.55 -9.16
N GLN A 86 -6.16 -2.32 -10.21
CA GLN A 86 -5.16 -2.90 -11.11
C GLN A 86 -4.30 -1.83 -11.80
N CYS A 87 -4.90 -0.71 -12.21
CA CYS A 87 -4.14 0.41 -12.80
C CYS A 87 -3.06 0.93 -11.83
N TYR A 88 -3.34 0.98 -10.52
CA TYR A 88 -2.39 1.48 -9.52
C TYR A 88 -1.21 0.53 -9.28
N LEU A 89 -1.40 -0.77 -9.47
CA LEU A 89 -0.33 -1.75 -9.32
C LEU A 89 0.84 -1.52 -10.28
N GLY A 90 0.57 -0.99 -11.47
CA GLY A 90 1.60 -0.59 -12.44
C GLY A 90 2.33 0.72 -12.10
N GLN A 91 1.83 1.48 -11.12
CA GLN A 91 2.31 2.83 -10.78
C GLN A 91 2.97 2.89 -9.39
N VAL A 92 3.02 1.76 -8.68
CA VAL A 92 3.63 1.66 -7.35
C VAL A 92 5.16 1.68 -7.45
N ASN A 93 5.80 2.53 -6.65
CA ASN A 93 7.24 2.48 -6.44
C ASN A 93 7.55 1.49 -5.33
N LYS A 94 8.51 0.62 -5.56
CA LYS A 94 8.92 -0.45 -4.64
C LYS A 94 10.34 -0.14 -4.16
N TYR A 95 10.56 -0.21 -2.85
CA TYR A 95 11.90 -0.09 -2.28
C TYR A 95 12.14 -1.23 -1.30
N GLU A 96 13.31 -1.86 -1.41
CA GLU A 96 13.78 -2.94 -0.55
C GLU A 96 15.29 -2.78 -0.30
N GLY A 97 15.74 -3.09 0.92
CA GLY A 97 17.17 -3.22 1.20
C GLY A 97 18.03 -1.95 1.09
N MET A 98 17.45 -0.77 1.37
CA MET A 98 18.22 0.45 1.62
C MET A 98 19.25 0.28 2.75
#